data_AF-A0A1Q3WRA5-F1
#
_entry.id   AF-A0A1Q3WRA5-F1
#
_cell.length_a   1.000
_cell.length_b   1.000
_cell.length_c   1.000
_cell.angle_alpha   90.00
_cell.angle_beta   90.00
_cell.angle_gamma   90.00
#
_symmetry.space_group_name_H-M   'P 1'
#
loop_
_entity.id
_entity.type
_entity.pdbx_description
1 polymer ?
#
loop_
_entity_poly.entity_id
_entity_poly.type
_entity_poly.pdbx_seq_one_letter_code
_entity_poly.pdbx_strand_id
1 'polypeptide(L)'
;MHSWLNNNEHLKVELDKHVKGLIRFSKEAIMFGVIHDVLRIDDQGNIEALGKKTKASLASDDANDCLSKALIWGKVLSRAGDSFTIYSLLGIKP
;
A
#
# COMPACT_ATOMS: atom_id res chain seq x y z
N MET A 1 -9.73 6.14 -13.25
CA MET A 1 -8.42 6.11 -12.57
C MET A 1 -7.29 5.72 -13.51
N HIS A 2 -7.47 4.72 -14.38
CA HIS A 2 -6.52 4.44 -15.47
C HIS A 2 -6.17 5.70 -16.30
N SER A 3 -7.18 6.52 -16.62
CA SER A 3 -6.98 7.83 -17.27
C SER A 3 -6.14 8.81 -16.46
N TRP A 4 -6.36 8.90 -15.14
CA TRP A 4 -5.58 9.79 -14.28
C TRP A 4 -4.12 9.37 -14.20
N LEU A 5 -3.87 8.06 -14.06
CA LEU A 5 -2.50 7.54 -13.97
C LEU A 5 -1.75 7.68 -15.30
N ASN A 6 -2.44 7.54 -16.43
CA ASN A 6 -1.89 7.82 -17.75
C ASN A 6 -1.61 9.31 -17.95
N ASN A 7 -2.45 10.20 -17.39
CA ASN A 7 -2.21 11.64 -17.42
C ASN A 7 -1.08 12.08 -16.46
N ASN A 8 -0.63 11.21 -15.57
CA ASN A 8 0.41 11.48 -14.57
C ASN A 8 1.55 10.44 -14.65
N GLU A 9 1.98 10.09 -15.86
CA GLU A 9 3.05 9.10 -16.07
C GLU A 9 4.36 9.46 -15.37
N HIS A 10 4.64 10.75 -15.18
CA HIS A 10 5.81 11.22 -14.45
C HIS A 10 5.88 10.66 -13.01
N LEU A 11 4.76 10.29 -12.40
CA LEU A 11 4.72 9.66 -11.07
C LEU A 11 5.23 8.21 -11.07
N LYS A 12 5.29 7.56 -12.24
CA LYS A 12 5.83 6.20 -12.40
C LYS A 12 7.36 6.19 -12.49
N VAL A 13 7.96 7.35 -12.80
CA VAL A 13 9.41 7.48 -12.96
C VAL A 13 10.10 7.15 -11.64
N GLU A 14 10.99 6.15 -11.67
CA GLU A 14 11.74 5.65 -10.50
C GLU A 14 10.88 5.16 -9.33
N LEU A 15 9.60 4.88 -9.58
CA LEU A 15 8.69 4.37 -8.55
C LEU A 15 9.20 3.05 -7.95
N ASP A 16 9.82 2.19 -8.75
CA ASP A 16 10.43 0.95 -8.28
C ASP A 16 11.57 1.19 -7.28
N LYS A 17 12.42 2.20 -7.53
CA LYS A 17 13.50 2.59 -6.63
C LYS A 17 12.96 3.15 -5.32
N HIS A 18 11.95 4.01 -5.40
CA HIS A 18 11.31 4.59 -4.23
C HIS A 18 10.63 3.52 -3.36
N VAL A 19 9.87 2.61 -3.98
CA VAL A 19 9.21 1.50 -3.26
C VAL A 19 10.24 0.57 -2.63
N LYS A 20 11.35 0.26 -3.30
CA LYS A 20 12.46 -0.52 -2.72
C LYS A 20 13.04 0.14 -1.47
N GLY A 21 13.16 1.47 -1.46
CA GLY A 21 13.58 2.23 -0.28
C GLY A 21 12.63 2.11 0.91
N LEU A 22 11.37 1.76 0.67
CA LEU A 22 10.34 1.63 1.71
C LEU A 22 10.20 0.22 2.28
N ILE A 23 10.80 -0.80 1.67
CA ILE A 23 10.64 -2.22 2.06
C ILE A 23 10.90 -2.44 3.55
N ARG A 24 11.94 -1.81 4.11
CA ARG A 24 12.27 -1.97 5.54
C ARG A 24 11.13 -1.52 6.45
N PHE A 25 10.52 -0.38 6.14
CA PHE A 25 9.43 0.20 6.91
C PHE A 25 8.13 -0.59 6.71
N SER A 26 7.88 -1.10 5.50
CA SER A 26 6.75 -1.98 5.24
C SER A 26 6.85 -3.29 6.03
N LYS A 27 8.04 -3.90 6.10
CA LYS A 27 8.28 -5.11 6.91
C LYS A 27 8.05 -4.85 8.39
N GLU A 28 8.60 -3.75 8.91
CA GLU A 28 8.40 -3.35 10.31
C GLU A 28 6.93 -3.10 10.63
N ALA A 29 6.21 -2.39 9.76
CA ALA A 29 4.77 -2.14 9.93
C ALA A 29 3.93 -3.44 9.94
N ILE A 30 4.26 -4.40 9.07
CA ILE A 30 3.62 -5.72 9.07
C ILE A 30 3.93 -6.47 10.37
N MET A 31 5.20 -6.53 10.78
CA MET A 31 5.62 -7.20 12.01
C MET A 31 4.95 -6.59 13.24
N PHE A 32 4.89 -5.25 13.32
CA PHE A 32 4.18 -4.55 14.37
C PHE A 32 2.70 -4.94 14.40
N GLY A 33 2.04 -4.98 13.24
CA GLY A 33 0.65 -5.43 13.14
C GLY A 33 0.44 -6.87 13.61
N VAL A 34 1.38 -7.77 13.31
CA VAL A 34 1.31 -9.18 13.78
C VAL A 34 1.52 -9.27 15.29
N ILE A 35 2.52 -8.58 15.85
CA ILE A 35 2.82 -8.60 17.30
C ILE A 35 1.65 -8.07 18.14
N HIS A 36 0.87 -7.14 17.58
CA HIS A 36 -0.27 -6.53 18.26
C HIS A 36 -1.62 -7.16 17.90
N ASP A 37 -1.62 -8.34 17.27
CA ASP A 37 -2.83 -9.08 16.86
C ASP A 37 -3.79 -8.26 15.96
N VAL A 38 -3.24 -7.30 15.20
CA VAL A 38 -3.99 -6.48 14.22
C VAL A 38 -3.89 -7.06 12.81
N LEU A 39 -2.84 -7.83 12.53
CA LEU A 39 -2.63 -8.55 11.28
C LEU A 39 -2.32 -10.01 11.56
N ARG A 40 -2.72 -10.90 10.66
CA ARG A 40 -2.31 -12.31 10.62
C ARG A 40 -1.72 -12.64 9.27
N ILE A 41 -0.70 -13.48 9.26
CA ILE A 41 -0.16 -14.09 8.05
C ILE A 41 -0.58 -15.56 8.06
N ASP A 42 -1.23 -16.02 7.00
CA ASP A 42 -1.62 -17.42 6.87
C ASP A 42 -0.46 -18.30 6.36
N ASP A 43 -0.66 -19.62 6.31
CA ASP A 43 0.36 -20.58 5.86
C ASP A 43 0.76 -20.43 4.38
N GLN A 44 -0.01 -19.65 3.61
CA GLN A 44 0.27 -19.33 2.20
C GLN A 44 0.95 -17.95 2.05
N GLY A 45 1.20 -17.25 3.16
CA GLY A 45 1.80 -15.92 3.18
C GLY A 45 0.83 -14.78 2.89
N ASN A 46 -0.49 -15.03 2.87
CA ASN A 46 -1.48 -13.97 2.72
C ASN A 46 -1.63 -13.19 4.03
N ILE A 47 -1.87 -11.89 3.91
CA ILE A 47 -2.07 -10.99 5.06
C ILE A 47 -3.56 -10.76 5.26
N GLU A 48 -4.05 -11.06 6.45
CA GLU A 48 -5.42 -10.79 6.90
C GLU A 48 -5.42 -9.72 8.00
N ALA A 49 -6.37 -8.79 7.93
CA ALA A 49 -6.56 -7.79 8.98
C ALA A 49 -7.48 -8.33 10.08
N LEU A 50 -6.95 -8.43 11.30
CA LEU A 50 -7.65 -8.85 12.50
C LEU A 50 -8.08 -7.60 13.30
N GLY A 51 -9.29 -7.10 13.07
CA GLY A 51 -9.81 -6.00 13.89
C GLY A 51 -10.84 -5.10 13.21
N LYS A 52 -11.46 -4.25 14.02
CA LYS A 52 -12.38 -3.22 13.53
C LYS A 52 -11.59 -2.06 12.94
N LYS A 53 -12.09 -1.53 11.82
CA LYS A 53 -11.57 -0.29 11.22
C LYS A 53 -11.78 0.86 12.19
N THR A 54 -10.73 1.23 12.92
CA THR A 54 -10.73 2.43 13.75
C THR A 54 -10.29 3.62 12.89
N LYS A 55 -10.96 4.77 13.05
CA LYS A 55 -10.45 6.02 12.50
C LYS A 55 -9.18 6.37 13.25
N ALA A 56 -8.03 6.27 12.58
CA ALA A 56 -6.77 6.77 13.10
C ALA A 56 -6.63 8.25 12.73
N SER A 57 -6.26 9.08 13.71
CA SER A 57 -5.74 10.42 13.48
C SER A 57 -4.28 10.40 13.87
N LEU A 58 -3.42 10.84 12.98
CA LEU A 58 -1.99 10.98 13.22
C LEU A 58 -1.69 12.39 13.76
N ALA A 59 -0.52 12.54 14.36
CA ALA A 59 -0.15 13.76 15.09
C ALA A 59 0.09 14.98 14.17
N SER A 60 0.44 14.76 12.90
CA SER A 60 0.66 15.83 11.93
C SER A 60 -0.33 15.76 10.77
N ASP A 61 -0.66 16.92 10.22
CA ASP A 61 -1.51 17.04 9.03
C ASP A 61 -0.92 16.31 7.83
N ASP A 62 0.41 16.39 7.65
CA ASP A 62 1.12 15.65 6.60
C ASP A 62 0.94 14.13 6.73
N ALA A 63 1.05 13.60 7.96
CA ALA A 63 0.85 12.18 8.20
C ALA A 63 -0.61 11.76 7.93
N ASN A 64 -1.57 12.60 8.31
CA ASN A 64 -2.99 12.37 8.01
C ASN A 64 -3.28 12.40 6.49
N ASP A 65 -2.62 13.28 5.74
CA ASP A 65 -2.71 13.33 4.29
C ASP A 65 -2.11 12.08 3.65
N CYS A 66 -0.93 11.64 4.11
CA CYS A 66 -0.34 10.36 3.71
C CYS A 66 -1.28 9.18 3.97
N LEU A 67 -1.89 9.11 5.16
CA LEU A 67 -2.84 8.05 5.51
C LEU A 67 -4.08 8.08 4.60
N SER A 68 -4.62 9.27 4.34
CA SER A 68 -5.78 9.45 3.46
C SER A 68 -5.48 8.99 2.03
N LYS A 69 -4.32 9.36 1.50
CA LYS A 69 -3.85 8.92 0.18
C LYS A 69 -3.59 7.42 0.14
N ALA A 70 -2.97 6.85 1.17
CA ALA A 70 -2.72 5.41 1.27
C ALA A 70 -4.03 4.59 1.26
N LEU A 71 -5.07 5.07 1.96
CA LEU A 71 -6.39 4.43 1.96
C LEU A 71 -7.07 4.44 0.58
N ILE A 72 -6.91 5.53 -0.17
CA ILE A 72 -7.42 5.62 -1.54
C ILE A 72 -6.70 4.60 -2.42
N TRP A 73 -5.36 4.60 -2.40
CA TRP A 73 -4.56 3.67 -3.19
C TRP A 73 -4.80 2.22 -2.82
N GLY A 74 -4.92 1.89 -1.53
CA GLY A 74 -5.26 0.54 -1.08
C GLY A 74 -6.57 0.02 -1.69
N LYS A 75 -7.63 0.86 -1.74
CA LYS A 75 -8.91 0.50 -2.38
C LYS A 75 -8.80 0.32 -3.89
N VAL A 76 -7.90 1.08 -4.52
CA VAL A 76 -7.69 1.03 -5.98
C VAL A 76 -6.95 -0.25 -6.34
N LEU A 77 -5.86 -0.53 -5.62
CA LEU A 77 -5.04 -1.73 -5.83
C LEU A 77 -5.82 -3.00 -5.49
N SER A 78 -6.64 -3.00 -4.44
CA SER A 78 -7.47 -4.16 -4.09
C SER A 78 -8.55 -4.48 -5.14
N ARG A 79 -8.89 -3.52 -6.01
CA ARG A 79 -9.84 -3.71 -7.13
C ARG A 79 -9.15 -4.08 -8.44
N ALA A 80 -7.82 -3.96 -8.51
CA ALA A 80 -7.05 -4.28 -9.72
C ALA A 80 -6.95 -5.80 -9.96
N GLY A 81 -7.26 -6.63 -8.95
CA GLY A 81 -7.26 -8.08 -9.07
C GLY A 81 -5.89 -8.66 -8.72
N ASP A 82 -5.14 -9.10 -9.72
CA ASP A 82 -3.86 -9.78 -9.53
C ASP A 82 -2.64 -8.84 -9.45
N SER A 83 -1.53 -9.38 -8.93
CA SER A 83 -0.27 -8.65 -8.78
C SER A 83 0.30 -8.18 -10.12
N PHE A 84 0.12 -8.93 -11.20
CA PHE A 84 0.62 -8.57 -12.53
C PHE A 84 -0.05 -7.31 -13.06
N THR A 85 -1.36 -7.19 -12.86
CA THR A 85 -2.18 -6.03 -13.21
C THR A 85 -1.77 -4.82 -12.38
N ILE A 86 -1.51 -5.02 -11.09
CA ILE A 86 -0.99 -3.95 -10.21
C ILE A 86 0.36 -3.44 -10.71
N TYR A 87 1.32 -4.33 -11.00
CA TYR A 87 2.64 -3.94 -11.49
C TYR A 87 2.55 -3.22 -12.84
N SER A 88 1.75 -3.75 -13.77
CA SER A 88 1.51 -3.13 -15.07
C SER A 88 0.88 -1.72 -14.94
N LEU A 89 -0.11 -1.56 -14.06
CA LEU A 89 -0.76 -0.27 -13.78
C LEU A 89 0.26 0.76 -13.26
N LEU A 90 1.15 0.34 -12.35
CA LEU A 90 2.19 1.18 -11.78
C LEU A 90 3.41 1.38 -12.70
N GLY A 91 3.45 0.72 -13.87
CA GLY A 91 4.60 0.78 -14.78
C GLY A 91 5.84 0.06 -14.26
N ILE A 92 5.66 -0.88 -13.32
CA ILE A 92 6.72 -1.71 -12.76
C ILE A 92 6.78 -3.01 -13.55
N LYS A 93 7.97 -3.39 -14.01
CA LYS A 93 8.19 -4.71 -14.61
C LYS A 93 8.33 -5.75 -13.48
N PRO A 94 7.51 -6.82 -13.47
CA PRO A 94 7.60 -7.91 -12.49
C PRO A 94 8.98 -8.57 -12.46
#